data_AF-A0A1X9YDN4-F1
#
_entry.id   AF-A0A1X9YDN4-F1
#
_cell.length_a   1.000
_cell.length_b   1.000
_cell.length_c   1.000
_cell.angle_alpha   90.00
_cell.angle_beta   90.00
_cell.angle_gamma   90.00
#
_symmetry.space_group_name_H-M   'P 1'
#
loop_
_entity.id
_entity.type
_entity.pdbx_description
1 polymer ?
#
loop_
_entity_poly.entity_id
_entity_poly.type
_entity_poly.pdbx_seq_one_letter_code
_entity_poly.pdbx_strand_id
1 'polypeptide(L)'
;MRRIFLFGAIIVVSACHSAQKAAEHVVSQDLPDPGSARFRNFHINNEGVVCGEVNGKDRKGAYSGFRKFVYYSHTGNHHLEPEDISAQFEDAMSVCRASYGTGVVVDACQEAEKLAPAQRILTEFRDRYTIDCR
;
A
#
# COMPACT_ATOMS: atom_id res chain seq x y z
N MET A 1 7.75 23.08 -58.13
CA MET A 1 6.92 23.45 -56.95
C MET A 1 6.96 22.30 -55.96
N ARG A 2 7.67 22.46 -54.83
CA ARG A 2 7.93 21.40 -53.84
C ARG A 2 7.03 21.64 -52.64
N ARG A 3 5.90 20.93 -52.55
CA ARG A 3 4.99 20.96 -51.41
C ARG A 3 5.47 19.96 -50.37
N ILE A 4 6.24 20.43 -49.39
CA ILE A 4 6.59 19.65 -48.20
C ILE A 4 5.41 19.77 -47.24
N PHE A 5 4.66 18.69 -47.07
CA PHE A 5 3.70 18.54 -45.97
C PHE A 5 4.49 18.18 -44.71
N LEU A 6 4.65 19.14 -43.79
CA LEU A 6 5.16 18.89 -42.45
C LEU A 6 4.01 18.41 -41.56
N PHE A 7 3.79 17.09 -41.52
CA PHE A 7 3.06 16.46 -40.42
C PHE A 7 4.03 16.29 -39.24
N GLY A 8 4.17 17.35 -38.44
CA GLY A 8 4.84 17.28 -37.15
C GLY A 8 3.93 16.55 -36.16
N ALA A 9 4.07 15.22 -36.06
CA ALA A 9 3.46 14.46 -34.98
C ALA A 9 4.25 14.74 -33.69
N ILE A 10 3.77 15.69 -32.88
CA ILE A 10 4.23 15.84 -31.50
C ILE A 10 3.60 14.68 -30.71
N ILE A 11 4.33 13.57 -30.58
CA ILE A 11 3.95 12.47 -29.70
C ILE A 11 4.51 12.82 -28.31
N VAL A 12 3.70 13.49 -27.48
CA VAL A 12 3.97 13.56 -26.04
C VAL A 12 3.54 12.22 -25.44
N VAL A 13 4.44 11.22 -25.46
CA VAL A 13 4.22 10.01 -24.65
C VAL A 13 4.33 10.43 -23.19
N SER A 14 3.19 10.40 -22.50
CA SER A 14 3.05 10.74 -21.10
C SER A 14 3.78 9.71 -20.23
N ALA A 15 4.98 10.04 -19.76
CA ALA A 15 5.76 9.23 -18.81
C ALA A 15 4.97 8.80 -17.56
N CYS A 16 3.90 9.53 -17.23
CA CYS A 16 2.95 9.22 -16.17
C CYS A 16 2.24 7.86 -16.38
N HIS A 17 1.90 7.52 -17.62
CA HIS A 17 1.18 6.27 -17.92
C HIS A 17 2.05 5.01 -17.80
N SER A 18 3.36 5.14 -18.07
CA SER A 18 4.30 4.01 -17.90
C SER A 18 4.57 3.70 -16.44
N ALA A 19 4.72 4.71 -15.59
CA ALA A 19 4.97 4.51 -14.16
C ALA A 19 3.76 3.86 -13.48
N GLN A 20 2.55 4.29 -13.82
CA GLN A 20 1.31 3.69 -13.32
C GLN A 20 1.21 2.20 -13.67
N LYS A 21 1.45 1.84 -14.94
CA LYS A 21 1.40 0.44 -15.38
C LYS A 21 2.43 -0.45 -14.69
N ALA A 22 3.64 0.09 -14.45
CA ALA A 22 4.66 -0.62 -13.71
C ALA A 22 4.21 -0.88 -12.25
N ALA A 23 3.65 0.14 -11.59
CA ALA A 23 3.07 0.02 -10.25
C ALA A 23 1.95 -1.02 -10.20
N GLU A 24 0.97 -0.95 -11.12
CA GLU A 24 -0.13 -1.91 -11.21
C GLU A 24 0.39 -3.35 -11.36
N HIS A 25 1.39 -3.55 -12.23
CA HIS A 25 1.99 -4.85 -12.44
C HIS A 25 2.62 -5.40 -11.17
N VAL A 26 3.56 -4.68 -10.55
CA VAL A 26 4.29 -5.21 -9.38
C VAL A 26 3.39 -5.36 -8.16
N VAL A 27 2.50 -4.39 -7.89
CA VAL A 27 1.60 -4.43 -6.73
C VAL A 27 0.57 -5.56 -6.87
N SER A 28 0.12 -5.88 -8.09
CA SER A 28 -0.79 -7.01 -8.30
C SER A 28 -0.17 -8.35 -7.93
N GLN A 29 1.16 -8.51 -8.04
CA GLN A 29 1.84 -9.77 -7.73
C GLN A 29 1.85 -10.07 -6.22
N ASP A 30 1.64 -9.07 -5.37
CA ASP A 30 1.52 -9.25 -3.92
C ASP A 30 0.14 -9.78 -3.49
N LEU A 31 -0.83 -9.81 -4.40
CA LEU A 31 -2.19 -10.27 -4.12
C LEU A 31 -2.32 -11.79 -4.33
N PRO A 32 -3.20 -12.48 -3.57
CA PRO A 32 -3.45 -13.90 -3.77
C PRO A 32 -3.95 -14.26 -5.17
N ASP A 33 -4.77 -13.41 -5.78
CA ASP A 33 -5.22 -13.51 -7.18
C ASP A 33 -4.83 -12.21 -7.92
N PRO A 34 -3.65 -12.16 -8.56
CA PRO A 34 -3.18 -10.97 -9.27
C PRO A 34 -4.14 -10.49 -10.38
N GLY A 35 -4.84 -11.43 -11.04
CA GLY A 35 -5.77 -11.12 -12.13
C GLY A 35 -7.06 -10.44 -11.66
N SER A 36 -7.32 -10.46 -10.35
CA SER A 36 -8.46 -9.78 -9.74
C SER A 36 -8.18 -8.34 -9.30
N ALA A 37 -6.94 -7.87 -9.46
CA ALA A 37 -6.52 -6.57 -8.96
C ALA A 37 -7.37 -5.42 -9.51
N ARG A 38 -7.84 -4.55 -8.62
CA ARG A 38 -8.57 -3.33 -8.92
C ARG A 38 -7.83 -2.17 -8.29
N PHE A 39 -7.46 -1.19 -9.10
CA PHE A 39 -6.73 -0.02 -8.65
C PHE A 39 -7.59 1.24 -8.69
N ARG A 40 -7.35 2.17 -7.77
CA ARG A 40 -7.99 3.49 -7.74
C ARG A 40 -7.14 4.52 -6.98
N ASN A 41 -7.60 5.77 -6.97
CA ASN A 41 -7.01 6.88 -6.19
C ASN A 41 -5.51 7.09 -6.44
N PHE A 42 -5.09 7.00 -7.71
CA PHE A 42 -3.68 7.18 -8.07
C PHE A 42 -3.18 8.59 -7.78
N HIS A 43 -1.96 8.68 -7.25
CA HIS A 43 -1.17 9.90 -7.14
C HIS A 43 0.23 9.61 -7.67
N ILE A 44 0.75 10.47 -8.55
CA ILE A 44 2.09 10.34 -9.11
C ILE A 44 2.80 11.66 -8.90
N ASN A 45 3.86 11.64 -8.10
CA ASN A 45 4.63 12.85 -7.80
C ASN A 45 5.78 13.05 -8.81
N ASN A 46 6.44 14.21 -8.76
CA ASN A 46 7.53 14.56 -9.68
C ASN A 46 8.81 13.74 -9.47
N GLU A 47 8.91 13.01 -8.36
CA GLU A 47 10.02 12.11 -8.02
C GLU A 47 9.75 10.67 -8.51
N GLY A 48 8.69 10.48 -9.29
CA GLY A 48 8.35 9.17 -9.85
C GLY A 48 7.82 8.19 -8.79
N VAL A 49 7.34 8.67 -7.65
CA VAL A 49 6.60 7.85 -6.68
C VAL A 49 5.16 7.75 -7.13
N VAL A 50 4.67 6.51 -7.25
CA VAL A 50 3.28 6.18 -7.60
C VAL A 50 2.60 5.63 -6.36
N CYS A 51 1.56 6.31 -5.91
CA CYS A 51 0.71 5.86 -4.82
C CYS A 51 -0.68 5.57 -5.33
N GLY A 52 -1.43 4.79 -4.55
CA GLY A 52 -2.84 4.58 -4.79
C GLY A 52 -3.39 3.50 -3.89
N GLU A 53 -4.53 2.96 -4.30
CA GLU A 53 -5.20 1.89 -3.58
C GLU A 53 -5.40 0.69 -4.50
N VAL A 54 -5.21 -0.51 -3.95
CA VAL A 54 -5.44 -1.78 -4.62
C VAL A 54 -6.39 -2.66 -3.80
N ASN A 55 -7.28 -3.37 -4.48
CA ASN A 55 -8.09 -4.44 -3.91
C ASN A 55 -7.98 -5.68 -4.79
N GLY A 56 -8.02 -6.86 -4.19
CA GLY A 56 -7.99 -8.13 -4.89
C GLY A 56 -8.78 -9.18 -4.12
N LYS A 57 -9.07 -10.29 -4.79
CA LYS A 57 -9.68 -11.44 -4.16
C LYS A 57 -8.66 -12.13 -3.25
N ASP A 58 -9.14 -12.55 -2.09
CA ASP A 58 -8.40 -13.45 -1.20
C ASP A 58 -8.42 -14.90 -1.72
N ARG A 59 -7.81 -15.82 -0.97
CA ARG A 59 -7.80 -17.26 -1.31
C ARG A 59 -9.18 -17.91 -1.33
N LYS A 60 -10.21 -17.25 -0.78
CA LYS A 60 -11.61 -17.70 -0.78
C LYS A 60 -12.41 -17.04 -1.92
N GLY A 61 -11.79 -16.20 -2.73
CA GLY A 61 -12.40 -15.51 -3.86
C GLY A 61 -13.16 -14.23 -3.50
N ALA A 62 -13.05 -13.74 -2.26
CA ALA A 62 -13.76 -12.56 -1.77
C ALA A 62 -12.86 -11.32 -1.79
N TYR A 63 -13.44 -10.15 -2.10
CA TYR A 63 -12.76 -8.86 -1.95
C TYR A 63 -12.87 -8.38 -0.50
N SER A 64 -11.74 -8.12 0.15
CA SER A 64 -11.68 -7.70 1.55
C SER A 64 -11.62 -6.19 1.75
N GLY A 65 -11.34 -5.42 0.69
CA GLY A 65 -11.27 -3.96 0.75
C GLY A 65 -10.01 -3.42 0.09
N PHE A 66 -10.00 -2.11 -0.13
CA PHE A 66 -8.85 -1.44 -0.72
C PHE A 66 -7.77 -1.19 0.34
N ARG A 67 -6.52 -1.52 -0.01
CA ARG A 67 -5.30 -1.23 0.76
C ARG A 67 -4.43 -0.25 -0.01
N LYS A 68 -3.75 0.64 0.69
CA LYS A 68 -2.85 1.61 0.07
C LYS A 68 -1.57 0.94 -0.44
N PHE A 69 -0.97 1.47 -1.49
CA PHE A 69 0.36 1.08 -1.95
C PHE A 69 1.23 2.29 -2.29
N VAL A 70 2.55 2.09 -2.24
CA VAL A 70 3.57 3.01 -2.73
C VAL A 70 4.51 2.25 -3.67
N TYR A 71 4.88 2.85 -4.79
CA TYR A 71 5.83 2.31 -5.76
C TYR A 71 6.83 3.41 -6.17
N TYR A 72 8.13 3.09 -6.13
CA TYR A 72 9.21 4.01 -6.48
C TYR A 72 9.77 3.67 -7.86
N SER A 73 9.35 4.39 -8.91
CA SER A 73 9.70 4.05 -10.30
C SER A 73 11.19 4.01 -10.61
N HIS A 74 12.01 4.76 -9.87
CA HIS A 74 13.47 4.78 -10.04
C HIS A 74 14.18 3.52 -9.53
N THR A 75 13.58 2.83 -8.55
CA THR A 75 14.18 1.62 -7.93
C THR A 75 13.40 0.36 -8.24
N GLY A 76 12.12 0.48 -8.62
CA GLY A 76 11.20 -0.64 -8.73
C GLY A 76 10.66 -1.13 -7.39
N ASN A 77 11.07 -0.54 -6.26
CA ASN A 77 10.60 -0.93 -4.94
C ASN A 77 9.12 -0.58 -4.76
N HIS A 78 8.36 -1.45 -4.09
CA HIS A 78 6.99 -1.21 -3.71
C HIS A 78 6.70 -1.67 -2.29
N HIS A 79 5.69 -1.06 -1.69
CA HIS A 79 5.14 -1.44 -0.40
C HIS A 79 3.61 -1.43 -0.47
N LEU A 80 2.99 -2.48 0.03
CA LEU A 80 1.55 -2.59 0.22
C LEU A 80 1.25 -2.41 1.72
N GLU A 81 0.32 -1.51 2.05
CA GLU A 81 -0.13 -1.22 3.42
C GLU A 81 -0.41 -2.54 4.13
N PRO A 82 0.27 -2.93 5.22
CA PRO A 82 0.05 -4.24 5.85
C PRO A 82 -1.38 -4.39 6.39
N GLU A 83 -1.72 -5.56 6.90
CA GLU A 83 -3.03 -5.78 7.53
C GLU A 83 -3.25 -4.80 8.68
N ASP A 84 -4.45 -4.21 8.75
CA ASP A 84 -4.80 -3.27 9.80
C ASP A 84 -5.13 -4.03 11.09
N ILE A 85 -4.11 -4.19 11.92
CA ILE A 85 -4.21 -4.82 13.24
C ILE A 85 -4.36 -3.80 14.37
N SER A 86 -4.58 -2.52 14.06
CA SER A 86 -4.60 -1.46 15.07
C SER A 86 -5.66 -1.70 16.14
N ALA A 87 -6.87 -2.12 15.75
CA ALA A 87 -7.92 -2.48 16.71
C ALA A 87 -7.51 -3.65 17.61
N GLN A 88 -6.91 -4.70 17.05
CA GLN A 88 -6.46 -5.88 17.80
C GLN A 88 -5.36 -5.52 18.80
N PHE A 89 -4.42 -4.66 18.38
CA PHE A 89 -3.35 -4.17 19.22
C PHE A 89 -3.87 -3.30 20.37
N GLU A 90 -4.79 -2.36 20.10
CA GLU A 90 -5.39 -1.51 21.13
C GLU A 90 -6.23 -2.32 22.12
N ASP A 91 -6.99 -3.31 21.66
CA ASP A 91 -7.74 -4.22 22.52
C ASP A 91 -6.81 -5.02 23.45
N ALA A 92 -5.74 -5.60 22.91
CA ALA A 92 -4.75 -6.34 23.69
C ALA A 92 -4.05 -5.43 24.74
N MET A 93 -3.67 -4.22 24.33
CA MET A 93 -3.06 -3.23 25.21
C MET A 93 -4.01 -2.72 26.29
N SER A 94 -5.29 -2.56 25.98
CA SER A 94 -6.33 -2.16 26.94
C SER A 94 -6.45 -3.19 28.06
N VAL A 95 -6.57 -4.48 27.71
CA VAL A 95 -6.65 -5.57 28.68
C VAL A 95 -5.36 -5.69 29.49
N CYS A 96 -4.20 -5.58 28.84
CA CYS A 96 -2.89 -5.60 29.51
C CYS A 96 -2.79 -4.50 30.57
N ARG A 97 -3.11 -3.24 30.22
CA ARG A 97 -3.05 -2.10 31.15
C ARG A 97 -4.04 -2.23 32.30
N ALA A 98 -5.27 -2.69 32.03
CA ALA A 98 -6.28 -2.90 33.06
C ALA A 98 -5.86 -3.93 34.13
N SER A 99 -4.91 -4.79 33.79
CA SER A 99 -4.49 -5.91 34.62
C SER A 99 -3.08 -5.76 35.20
N TYR A 100 -2.44 -4.62 34.97
CA TYR A 100 -1.11 -4.33 35.49
C TYR A 100 -1.15 -4.32 37.02
N GLY A 101 -0.36 -5.20 37.66
CA GLY A 101 -0.29 -5.31 39.12
C GLY A 101 -1.30 -6.27 39.78
N THR A 102 -2.19 -6.91 39.02
CA THR A 102 -3.15 -7.89 39.58
C THR A 102 -2.67 -9.34 39.47
N GLY A 103 -1.65 -9.62 38.65
CA GLY A 103 -1.10 -10.97 38.43
C GLY A 103 -2.01 -11.91 37.62
N VAL A 104 -3.15 -11.44 37.13
CA VAL A 104 -4.24 -12.27 36.57
C VAL A 104 -4.11 -12.50 35.05
N VAL A 105 -3.37 -11.70 34.28
CA VAL A 105 -3.19 -11.92 32.83
C VAL A 105 -1.82 -11.50 32.30
N VAL A 106 -0.82 -12.36 32.50
CA VAL A 106 0.43 -12.31 31.73
C VAL A 106 0.18 -12.51 30.22
N ASP A 107 -0.90 -13.22 29.87
CA ASP A 107 -1.23 -13.57 28.48
C ASP A 107 -1.65 -12.36 27.62
N ALA A 108 -2.37 -11.40 28.17
CA ALA A 108 -2.84 -10.24 27.42
C ALA A 108 -1.70 -9.29 27.04
N CYS A 109 -0.75 -9.07 27.95
CA CYS A 109 0.46 -8.31 27.66
C CYS A 109 1.35 -9.04 26.67
N GLN A 110 1.48 -10.37 26.80
CA GLN A 110 2.23 -11.18 25.84
C GLN A 110 1.60 -11.14 24.44
N GLU A 111 0.27 -11.09 24.33
CA GLU A 111 -0.41 -10.92 23.04
C GLU A 111 -0.14 -9.54 22.42
N ALA A 112 -0.18 -8.47 23.22
CA ALA A 112 0.19 -7.14 22.74
C ALA A 112 1.65 -7.08 22.26
N GLU A 113 2.59 -7.73 22.97
CA GLU A 113 3.99 -7.84 22.55
C GLU A 113 4.16 -8.56 21.22
N LYS A 114 3.36 -9.60 20.95
CA LYS A 114 3.36 -10.29 19.65
C LYS A 114 2.86 -9.41 18.51
N LEU A 115 1.87 -8.56 18.77
CA LEU A 115 1.25 -7.67 17.78
C LEU A 115 2.10 -6.40 17.53
N ALA A 116 2.90 -5.97 18.50
CA ALA A 116 3.67 -4.72 18.43
C ALA A 116 4.56 -4.57 17.17
N PRO A 117 5.28 -5.60 16.68
CA PRO A 117 6.08 -5.46 15.46
C PRO A 117 5.23 -5.14 14.22
N ALA A 118 4.11 -5.84 14.02
CA ALA A 118 3.22 -5.61 12.89
C ALA A 118 2.55 -4.21 12.98
N GLN A 119 2.19 -3.78 14.19
CA GLN A 119 1.63 -2.45 14.41
C GLN A 119 2.64 -1.35 14.06
N ARG A 120 3.92 -1.53 14.43
CA ARG A 120 4.99 -0.58 14.05
C ARG A 120 5.15 -0.48 12.54
N ILE A 121 5.15 -1.60 11.82
CA ILE A 121 5.27 -1.62 10.36
C ILE A 121 4.07 -0.89 9.71
N LEU A 122 2.86 -1.10 10.23
CA LEU A 122 1.66 -0.39 9.78
C LEU A 122 1.79 1.13 9.98
N THR A 123 2.25 1.56 11.15
CA THR A 123 2.48 2.98 11.44
C THR A 123 3.56 3.57 10.53
N GLU A 124 4.71 2.91 10.41
CA GLU A 124 5.81 3.35 9.53
C GLU A 124 5.36 3.47 8.07
N PHE A 125 4.55 2.52 7.59
CA PHE A 125 3.96 2.60 6.26
C PHE A 125 3.05 3.84 6.13
N ARG A 126 2.14 4.08 7.09
CA ARG A 126 1.18 5.19 7.04
C ARG A 126 1.86 6.55 7.10
N ASP A 127 2.91 6.68 7.91
CA ASP A 127 3.72 7.89 8.01
C ASP A 127 4.43 8.18 6.69
N ARG A 128 5.07 7.16 6.11
CA ARG A 128 5.74 7.27 4.81
C ARG A 128 4.76 7.59 3.68
N TYR A 129 3.62 6.90 3.63
CA TYR A 129 2.56 7.19 2.66
C TYR A 129 2.09 8.65 2.75
N THR A 130 2.01 9.21 3.96
CA THR A 130 1.61 10.61 4.15
C THR A 130 2.65 11.59 3.61
N ILE A 131 3.93 11.23 3.65
CA ILE A 131 5.04 12.06 3.12
C ILE A 131 5.09 11.96 1.59
N ASP A 132 5.00 10.75 1.04
CA ASP A 132 5.25 10.49 -0.37
C ASP A 132 4.03 10.74 -1.27
N CYS A 133 2.81 10.68 -0.70
CA CYS A 133 1.56 10.59 -1.45
C CYS A 133 0.55 11.71 -1.18
N ARG A 134 0.97 12.82 -0.55
CA ARG A 134 0.15 14.02 -0.32
C ARG A 134 0.41 15.13 -1.32
#